data_AF-A0A3L7ZHL1-F1
#
_entry.id   AF-A0A3L7ZHL1-F1
#
_cell.length_a   1.000
_cell.length_b   1.000
_cell.length_c   1.000
_cell.angle_alpha   90.00
_cell.angle_beta   90.00
_cell.angle_gamma   90.00
#
_symmetry.space_group_name_H-M   'P 1'
#
loop_
_entity.id
_entity.type
_entity.pdbx_description
1 polymer ?
#
loop_
_entity_poly.entity_id
_entity_poly.type
_entity_poly.pdbx_seq_one_letter_code
_entity_poly.pdbx_strand_id
1 'polypeptide(L)'
;MNTHELCCVGHITLDKVVTPKNTVHMPGGTSFYFSHAIKHFDDIDYTLVTALAESEMKTVEELRAEGIDVAVMPSKHTVYFENIYGENQDNRTQRVLAKADPFTVEYLENINSKIFHLGSLLADDFSLEVVKYLAGKGLVSIDSQGYLREVRDKDVFAVDWPEKKEVLKYVHFLKANEHEMEVLTGYTDAVNAGKVIYDWGVKEVLLTFGSMGSIIYDGSTFHKIPAYIPKEVVNATGAGDTYMTGYLYKRAKGASIEEAGRFAAAMTTLKIEGIGPFNGTKEDVLRCLETAEQRMPE
;
A
#
# COMPACT_ATOMS: atom_id res chain seq x y z
N MET A 1 21.09 10.58 14.20
CA MET A 1 19.68 10.62 13.81
C MET A 1 19.06 9.30 14.24
N ASN A 2 17.84 9.31 14.78
CA ASN A 2 17.14 8.07 15.10
C ASN A 2 16.75 7.36 13.80
N THR A 3 16.78 6.02 13.82
CA THR A 3 16.37 5.18 12.69
C THR A 3 15.02 4.57 13.05
N HIS A 4 13.97 4.96 12.32
CA HIS A 4 12.62 4.44 12.54
C HIS A 4 12.53 2.96 12.21
N GLU A 5 11.55 2.25 12.79
CA GLU A 5 11.30 0.85 12.43
C GLU A 5 10.61 0.75 11.06
N LEU A 6 9.73 1.70 10.75
CA LEU A 6 8.94 1.72 9.53
C LEU A 6 8.74 3.16 9.05
N CYS A 7 8.93 3.40 7.76
CA CYS A 7 8.65 4.68 7.11
C CYS A 7 7.75 4.43 5.91
N CYS A 8 6.61 5.11 5.82
CA CYS A 8 5.85 5.15 4.58
C CYS A 8 6.24 6.42 3.82
N VAL A 9 6.56 6.27 2.54
CA VAL A 9 6.77 7.38 1.61
C VAL A 9 5.67 7.29 0.56
N GLY A 10 4.85 8.32 0.42
CA GLY A 10 3.77 8.34 -0.56
C GLY A 10 2.89 9.57 -0.43
N HIS A 11 2.25 9.98 -1.52
CA HIS A 11 1.39 11.17 -1.50
C HIS A 11 0.10 10.92 -0.74
N ILE A 12 -0.31 11.90 0.06
CA ILE A 12 -1.71 12.03 0.49
C ILE A 12 -2.48 12.64 -0.68
N THR A 13 -3.62 12.07 -1.02
CA THR A 13 -4.45 12.54 -2.14
C THR A 13 -5.61 13.38 -1.66
N LEU A 14 -6.12 14.24 -2.54
CA LEU A 14 -7.45 14.81 -2.45
C LEU A 14 -8.38 14.00 -3.38
N ASP A 15 -9.24 13.19 -2.78
CA ASP A 15 -10.16 12.33 -3.54
C ASP A 15 -11.54 12.96 -3.63
N LYS A 16 -12.04 13.06 -4.86
CA LYS A 16 -13.43 13.33 -5.17
C LYS A 16 -14.11 12.02 -5.53
N VAL A 17 -14.99 11.54 -4.66
CA VAL A 17 -15.78 10.33 -4.87
C VAL A 17 -17.17 10.73 -5.36
N VAL A 18 -17.50 10.36 -6.60
CA VAL A 18 -18.79 10.64 -7.24
C VAL A 18 -19.58 9.34 -7.33
N THR A 19 -20.76 9.30 -6.73
CA THR A 19 -21.73 8.20 -6.81
C THR A 19 -23.04 8.72 -7.40
N PRO A 20 -23.99 7.86 -7.81
CA PRO A 20 -25.29 8.34 -8.31
C PRO A 20 -26.09 9.17 -7.28
N LYS A 21 -25.79 9.02 -5.98
CA LYS A 21 -26.52 9.68 -4.89
C LYS A 21 -25.80 10.92 -4.34
N ASN A 22 -24.47 10.86 -4.23
CA ASN A 22 -23.67 11.84 -3.50
C ASN A 22 -22.31 12.11 -4.17
N THR A 23 -21.74 13.29 -3.94
CA THR A 23 -20.33 13.59 -4.17
C THR A 23 -19.66 13.93 -2.85
N VAL A 24 -18.55 13.27 -2.54
CA VAL A 24 -17.79 13.46 -1.30
C VAL A 24 -16.35 13.82 -1.64
N HIS A 25 -15.77 14.74 -0.87
CA HIS A 25 -14.35 15.06 -0.90
C HIS A 25 -13.70 14.55 0.37
N MET A 26 -12.62 13.79 0.24
CA MET A 26 -11.91 13.24 1.38
C MET A 26 -10.42 13.05 1.07
N PRO A 27 -9.54 13.12 2.09
CA PRO A 27 -8.17 12.69 1.92
C PRO A 27 -8.11 11.18 1.67
N GLY A 28 -7.11 10.76 0.92
CA GLY A 28 -6.90 9.37 0.56
C GLY A 28 -5.45 9.07 0.20
N GLY A 29 -5.26 8.04 -0.62
CA GLY A 29 -3.95 7.56 -1.04
C GLY A 29 -3.36 6.50 -0.10
N THR A 30 -2.43 5.71 -0.63
CA THR A 30 -1.83 4.58 0.10
C THR A 30 -1.22 5.03 1.42
N SER A 31 -0.48 6.14 1.42
CA SER A 31 0.19 6.61 2.64
C SER A 31 -0.80 7.06 3.72
N PHE A 32 -1.92 7.69 3.33
CA PHE A 32 -2.98 8.06 4.27
C PHE A 32 -3.62 6.83 4.93
N TYR A 33 -4.00 5.81 4.14
CA TYR A 33 -4.55 4.56 4.66
C TYR A 33 -3.54 3.83 5.56
N PHE A 34 -2.28 3.80 5.16
CA PHE A 34 -1.20 3.19 5.93
C PHE A 34 -0.99 3.89 7.28
N SER A 35 -0.87 5.22 7.28
CA SER A 35 -0.64 6.01 8.50
C SER A 35 -1.83 5.93 9.46
N HIS A 36 -3.06 5.98 8.94
CA HIS A 36 -4.24 5.82 9.78
C HIS A 36 -4.41 4.41 10.35
N ALA A 37 -3.88 3.39 9.67
CA ALA A 37 -3.91 2.03 10.16
C ALA A 37 -2.81 1.79 11.21
N ILE A 38 -1.58 2.22 10.95
CA ILE A 38 -0.42 1.96 11.82
C ILE A 38 -0.51 2.72 13.16
N LYS A 39 -1.17 3.88 13.20
CA LYS A 39 -1.33 4.68 14.44
C LYS A 39 -2.06 3.93 15.57
N HIS A 40 -2.79 2.87 15.25
CA HIS A 40 -3.47 2.03 16.24
C HIS A 40 -2.53 1.06 16.96
N PHE A 41 -1.24 1.03 16.60
CA PHE A 41 -0.21 0.22 17.24
C PHE A 41 0.79 1.13 17.94
N ASP A 42 0.80 1.13 19.26
CA ASP A 42 1.65 1.98 20.11
C ASP A 42 3.06 1.43 20.29
N ASP A 43 3.30 0.21 19.83
CA ASP A 43 4.55 -0.50 20.00
C ASP A 43 5.46 -0.43 18.76
N ILE A 44 5.25 0.51 17.82
CA ILE A 44 6.12 0.69 16.63
C ILE A 44 6.57 2.14 16.42
N ASP A 45 7.85 2.33 16.11
CA ASP A 45 8.38 3.63 15.69
C ASP A 45 8.14 3.85 14.19
N TYR A 46 7.22 4.76 13.88
CA TYR A 46 6.72 5.04 12.54
C TYR A 46 6.85 6.52 12.18
N THR A 47 7.21 6.79 10.92
CA THR A 47 7.14 8.13 10.32
C THR A 47 6.52 8.08 8.92
N LEU A 48 5.79 9.12 8.56
CA LEU A 48 5.25 9.36 7.22
C LEU A 48 6.08 10.42 6.51
N VAL A 49 6.47 10.16 5.26
CA VAL A 49 6.94 11.17 4.33
C VAL A 49 5.89 11.35 3.22
N THR A 50 5.37 12.57 3.07
CA THR A 50 4.38 12.90 2.04
C THR A 50 4.79 14.11 1.23
N ALA A 51 4.18 14.31 0.06
CA ALA A 51 4.32 15.53 -0.71
C ALA A 51 2.93 16.05 -1.13
N LEU A 52 2.68 17.32 -0.84
CA LEU A 52 1.40 17.98 -1.10
C LEU A 52 1.56 19.50 -1.20
N ALA A 53 0.56 20.15 -1.79
CA ALA A 53 0.49 21.60 -1.86
C ALA A 53 0.24 22.22 -0.49
N GLU A 54 0.73 23.45 -0.29
CA GLU A 54 0.56 24.22 0.95
C GLU A 54 -0.93 24.36 1.34
N SER A 55 -1.84 24.42 0.36
CA SER A 55 -3.29 24.49 0.59
C SER A 55 -3.87 23.28 1.32
N GLU A 56 -3.20 22.12 1.24
CA GLU A 56 -3.66 20.86 1.84
C GLU A 56 -2.94 20.52 3.15
N MET A 57 -2.16 21.45 3.71
CA MET A 57 -1.42 21.24 4.97
C MET A 57 -2.33 20.89 6.16
N LYS A 58 -3.61 21.26 6.11
CA LYS A 58 -4.58 20.92 7.15
C LYS A 58 -4.63 19.41 7.44
N THR A 59 -4.59 18.56 6.41
CA THR A 59 -4.61 17.10 6.60
C THR A 59 -3.35 16.60 7.31
N VAL A 60 -2.20 17.23 7.06
CA VAL A 60 -0.95 16.92 7.79
C VAL A 60 -1.06 17.31 9.25
N GLU A 61 -1.62 18.49 9.54
CA GLU A 61 -1.83 18.96 10.90
C GLU A 61 -2.77 18.04 11.68
N GLU A 62 -3.82 17.54 11.04
CA GLU A 62 -4.73 16.54 11.60
C GLU A 62 -3.98 15.22 11.94
N LEU A 63 -3.17 14.68 11.02
CA LEU A 63 -2.37 13.47 11.28
C LEU A 63 -1.36 13.67 12.42
N ARG A 64 -0.70 14.83 12.47
CA ARG A 64 0.23 15.17 13.56
C ARG A 64 -0.47 15.31 14.90
N ALA A 65 -1.68 15.89 14.92
CA ALA A 65 -2.50 15.97 16.12
C ALA A 65 -2.95 14.58 16.62
N GLU A 66 -3.04 13.60 15.73
CA GLU A 66 -3.27 12.19 16.05
C GLU A 66 -2.00 11.42 16.48
N GLY A 67 -0.84 12.09 16.58
CA GLY A 67 0.40 11.52 17.07
C GLY A 67 1.30 10.89 16.00
N ILE A 68 0.98 11.08 14.71
CA ILE A 68 1.82 10.57 13.62
C ILE A 68 2.93 11.57 13.33
N ASP A 69 4.18 11.11 13.31
CA ASP A 69 5.29 11.90 12.80
C ASP A 69 5.18 12.03 11.27
N VAL A 70 5.14 13.26 10.75
CA VAL A 70 4.95 13.54 9.32
C VAL A 70 5.98 14.55 8.83
N ALA A 71 6.83 14.12 7.90
CA ALA A 71 7.68 14.97 7.08
C ALA A 71 6.97 15.31 5.77
N VAL A 72 7.01 16.59 5.37
CA VAL A 72 6.32 17.09 4.17
C VAL A 72 7.32 17.68 3.18
N MET A 73 7.43 17.05 2.02
CA MET A 73 8.11 17.61 0.86
C MET A 73 7.16 18.62 0.20
N PRO A 74 7.54 19.90 0.08
CA PRO A 74 6.73 20.88 -0.63
C PRO A 74 6.50 20.41 -2.06
N SER A 75 5.24 20.44 -2.50
CA SER A 75 4.86 20.10 -3.87
C SER A 75 4.01 21.23 -4.46
N LYS A 76 4.13 21.46 -5.77
CA LYS A 76 3.30 22.46 -6.46
C LYS A 76 1.80 22.14 -6.38
N HIS A 77 1.46 20.85 -6.42
CA HIS A 77 0.09 20.36 -6.36
C HIS A 77 -0.02 19.16 -5.43
N THR A 78 -1.24 18.88 -4.95
CA THR A 78 -1.57 17.61 -4.30
C THR A 78 -2.13 16.67 -5.36
N VAL A 79 -1.84 15.37 -5.28
CA VAL A 79 -2.47 14.39 -6.16
C VAL A 79 -3.99 14.47 -5.99
N TYR A 80 -4.71 14.67 -7.09
CA TYR A 80 -6.16 14.78 -7.07
C TYR A 80 -6.77 13.64 -7.88
N PHE A 81 -7.47 12.73 -7.20
CA PHE A 81 -8.25 11.70 -7.87
C PHE A 81 -9.73 12.06 -7.96
N GLU A 82 -10.31 11.79 -9.12
CA GLU A 82 -11.75 11.74 -9.29
C GLU A 82 -12.15 10.28 -9.53
N ASN A 83 -12.83 9.69 -8.54
CA ASN A 83 -13.32 8.32 -8.57
C ASN A 83 -14.82 8.34 -8.82
N ILE A 84 -15.25 7.89 -9.99
CA ILE A 84 -16.65 7.90 -10.44
C ILE A 84 -17.19 6.47 -10.40
N TYR A 85 -18.26 6.28 -9.63
CA TYR A 85 -18.94 5.00 -9.46
C TYR A 85 -20.33 5.05 -10.11
N GLY A 86 -20.68 3.97 -10.82
CA GLY A 86 -22.02 3.77 -11.39
C GLY A 86 -23.02 3.21 -10.37
N GLU A 87 -24.14 2.66 -10.86
CA GLU A 87 -25.06 1.90 -9.99
C GLU A 87 -24.38 0.63 -9.43
N ASN A 88 -23.58 -0.05 -10.26
CA ASN A 88 -22.65 -1.05 -9.77
C ASN A 88 -21.43 -0.34 -9.15
N GLN A 89 -21.31 -0.44 -7.82
CA GLN A 89 -20.22 0.16 -7.04
C GLN A 89 -18.88 -0.55 -7.26
N ASP A 90 -18.85 -1.72 -7.89
CA ASP A 90 -17.60 -2.40 -8.27
C ASP A 90 -16.95 -1.77 -9.51
N ASN A 91 -17.75 -1.08 -10.33
CA ASN A 91 -17.27 -0.41 -11.54
C ASN A 91 -16.86 1.03 -11.20
N ARG A 92 -15.55 1.25 -11.14
CA ARG A 92 -14.95 2.57 -10.89
C ARG A 92 -14.20 3.08 -12.11
N THR A 93 -14.54 4.28 -12.58
CA THR A 93 -13.65 5.06 -13.45
C THR A 93 -12.82 5.99 -12.58
N GLN A 94 -11.49 5.94 -12.71
CA GLN A 94 -10.58 6.81 -11.97
C GLN A 94 -9.91 7.79 -12.93
N ARG A 95 -9.85 9.06 -12.52
CA ARG A 95 -9.17 10.13 -13.24
C ARG A 95 -8.19 10.86 -12.33
N VAL A 96 -7.10 11.36 -12.91
CA VAL A 96 -6.07 12.15 -12.21
C VAL A 96 -6.16 13.59 -12.70
N LEU A 97 -6.61 14.50 -11.83
CA LEU A 97 -6.81 15.91 -12.19
C LEU A 97 -5.59 16.79 -11.87
N ALA A 98 -4.76 16.35 -10.93
CA ALA A 98 -3.49 16.96 -10.57
C ALA A 98 -2.54 15.88 -10.05
N LYS A 99 -1.23 16.06 -10.26
CA LYS A 99 -0.16 15.22 -9.73
C LYS A 99 0.68 16.02 -8.76
N ALA A 100 1.13 15.41 -7.67
CA ALA A 100 2.17 15.98 -6.83
C ALA A 100 3.55 15.78 -7.47
N ASP A 101 4.53 16.56 -7.00
CA ASP A 101 5.91 16.41 -7.42
C ASP A 101 6.46 15.03 -6.97
N PRO A 102 7.27 14.36 -7.80
CA PRO A 102 7.84 13.07 -7.49
C PRO A 102 8.87 13.19 -6.36
N PHE A 103 8.98 12.16 -5.52
CA PHE A 103 9.93 12.17 -4.41
C PHE A 103 11.37 12.20 -4.92
N THR A 104 12.26 12.90 -4.19
CA THR A 104 13.67 13.08 -4.57
C THR A 104 14.62 12.52 -3.52
N VAL A 105 15.83 12.14 -3.96
CA VAL A 105 16.90 11.69 -3.05
C VAL A 105 17.28 12.80 -2.07
N GLU A 106 17.38 14.04 -2.53
CA GLU A 106 17.71 15.21 -1.70
C GLU A 106 16.77 15.34 -0.50
N TYR A 107 15.46 15.21 -0.71
CA TYR A 107 14.50 15.31 0.39
C TYR A 107 14.60 14.12 1.36
N LEU A 108 14.84 12.91 0.82
CA LEU A 108 14.87 11.68 1.59
C LEU A 108 16.23 11.41 2.29
N GLU A 109 17.25 12.24 2.05
CA GLU A 109 18.61 12.00 2.51
C GLU A 109 18.70 11.85 4.04
N ASN A 110 17.89 12.61 4.78
CA ASN A 110 17.91 12.67 6.24
C ASN A 110 16.88 11.73 6.90
N ILE A 111 16.06 11.04 6.12
CA ILE A 111 15.05 10.09 6.62
C ILE A 111 15.68 8.71 6.76
N ASN A 112 15.75 8.19 7.98
CA ASN A 112 16.35 6.87 8.26
C ASN A 112 15.30 5.90 8.77
N SER A 113 15.19 4.72 8.15
CA SER A 113 14.26 3.67 8.57
C SER A 113 14.81 2.29 8.24
N LYS A 114 14.43 1.28 9.03
CA LYS A 114 14.73 -0.13 8.73
C LYS A 114 13.93 -0.63 7.52
N ILE A 115 12.69 -0.17 7.36
CA ILE A 115 11.80 -0.54 6.25
C ILE A 115 11.17 0.72 5.67
N PHE A 116 11.35 0.93 4.37
CA PHE A 116 10.68 1.97 3.59
C PHE A 116 9.56 1.36 2.77
N HIS A 117 8.32 1.75 3.00
CA HIS A 117 7.18 1.39 2.16
C HIS A 117 6.86 2.52 1.18
N LEU A 118 7.05 2.27 -0.10
CA LEU A 118 6.73 3.21 -1.18
C LEU A 118 5.29 2.98 -1.61
N GLY A 119 4.40 3.83 -1.09
CA GLY A 119 2.98 3.86 -1.42
C GLY A 119 2.75 4.56 -2.75
N SER A 120 3.25 3.97 -3.85
CA SER A 120 3.14 4.54 -5.18
C SER A 120 1.68 4.60 -5.65
N LEU A 121 1.28 5.76 -6.16
CA LEU A 121 -0.03 6.00 -6.73
C LEU A 121 0.03 6.08 -8.26
N LEU A 122 1.15 6.59 -8.79
CA LEU A 122 1.44 6.78 -10.20
C LEU A 122 2.87 6.33 -10.53
N ALA A 123 3.11 5.97 -11.79
CA ALA A 123 4.39 5.37 -12.21
C ALA A 123 5.58 6.33 -12.13
N ASP A 124 5.32 7.64 -12.06
CA ASP A 124 6.33 8.69 -11.95
C ASP A 124 6.61 9.15 -10.51
N ASP A 125 5.95 8.61 -9.49
CA ASP A 125 6.12 9.05 -8.09
C ASP A 125 7.54 8.77 -7.53
N PHE A 126 8.15 7.67 -7.98
CA PHE A 126 9.43 7.17 -7.49
C PHE A 126 10.33 6.74 -8.65
N SER A 127 11.48 7.40 -8.80
CA SER A 127 12.48 7.01 -9.78
C SER A 127 13.31 5.80 -9.32
N LEU A 128 13.95 5.10 -10.27
CA LEU A 128 14.94 4.06 -9.97
C LEU A 128 16.04 4.57 -9.01
N GLU A 129 16.46 5.81 -9.16
CA GLU A 129 17.47 6.43 -8.30
C GLU A 129 17.01 6.50 -6.84
N VAL A 130 15.77 6.91 -6.59
CA VAL A 130 15.18 6.97 -5.24
C VAL A 130 15.08 5.58 -4.64
N VAL A 131 14.56 4.60 -5.39
CA VAL A 131 14.42 3.22 -4.90
C VAL A 131 15.79 2.65 -4.53
N LYS A 132 16.79 2.82 -5.41
CA LYS A 132 18.16 2.36 -5.17
C LYS A 132 18.81 3.05 -3.98
N TYR A 133 18.59 4.35 -3.81
CA TYR A 133 19.11 5.12 -2.69
C TYR A 133 18.54 4.61 -1.35
N LEU A 134 17.22 4.44 -1.27
CA LEU A 134 16.55 3.93 -0.07
C LEU A 134 16.95 2.48 0.26
N ALA A 135 17.15 1.63 -0.76
CA ALA A 135 17.66 0.28 -0.58
C ALA A 135 19.08 0.22 0.00
N GLY A 136 19.85 1.30 -0.13
CA GLY A 136 21.14 1.48 0.55
C GLY A 136 21.02 1.81 2.04
N LYS A 137 19.82 2.19 2.52
CA LYS A 137 19.55 2.62 3.90
C LYS A 137 18.71 1.60 4.69
N GLY A 138 17.80 0.89 4.02
CA GLY A 138 16.89 -0.07 4.64
C GLY A 138 16.23 -0.99 3.62
N LEU A 139 15.32 -1.85 4.07
CA LEU A 139 14.54 -2.72 3.19
C LEU A 139 13.46 -1.91 2.47
N VAL A 140 13.34 -2.07 1.16
CA VAL A 140 12.30 -1.37 0.39
C VAL A 140 11.10 -2.29 0.16
N SER A 141 9.91 -1.75 0.40
CA SER A 141 8.62 -2.36 0.11
C SER A 141 7.89 -1.52 -0.93
N ILE A 142 7.26 -2.16 -1.92
CA ILE A 142 6.49 -1.48 -2.97
C ILE A 142 5.11 -2.14 -3.10
N ASP A 143 4.06 -1.32 -3.14
CA ASP A 143 2.80 -1.72 -3.80
C ASP A 143 2.94 -1.43 -5.31
N SER A 144 2.84 -2.46 -6.13
CA SER A 144 3.03 -2.37 -7.58
C SER A 144 2.00 -1.48 -8.29
N GLN A 145 0.86 -1.20 -7.64
CA GLN A 145 -0.26 -0.50 -8.24
C GLN A 145 0.10 0.81 -8.93
N GLY A 146 0.91 1.68 -8.29
CA GLY A 146 1.28 2.96 -8.88
C GLY A 146 2.11 2.82 -10.15
N TYR A 147 3.07 1.89 -10.16
CA TYR A 147 3.92 1.61 -11.32
C TYR A 147 3.19 1.01 -12.53
N LEU A 148 2.00 0.45 -12.31
CA LEU A 148 1.17 -0.13 -13.38
C LEU A 148 0.09 0.84 -13.88
N ARG A 149 0.14 2.11 -13.44
CA ARG A 149 -0.80 3.15 -13.84
C ARG A 149 -0.13 4.23 -14.69
N GLU A 150 -0.60 4.37 -15.92
CA GLU A 150 -0.27 5.50 -16.77
C GLU A 150 -1.46 6.47 -16.83
N VAL A 151 -1.17 7.76 -16.67
CA VAL A 151 -2.15 8.83 -16.87
C VAL A 151 -1.97 9.38 -18.28
N ARG A 152 -2.99 9.23 -19.12
CA ARG A 152 -3.05 9.89 -20.44
C ARG A 152 -4.18 10.90 -20.42
N ASP A 153 -3.85 12.16 -20.64
CA ASP A 153 -4.68 13.33 -20.36
C ASP A 153 -5.12 13.40 -18.89
N LYS A 154 -6.18 12.64 -18.52
CA LYS A 154 -6.71 12.51 -17.17
C LYS A 154 -7.13 11.09 -16.83
N ASP A 155 -7.17 10.18 -17.80
CA ASP A 155 -7.67 8.83 -17.61
C ASP A 155 -6.53 7.89 -17.21
N VAL A 156 -6.85 6.94 -16.34
CA VAL A 156 -5.88 5.95 -15.81
C VAL A 156 -5.96 4.67 -16.62
N PHE A 157 -4.83 4.25 -17.18
CA PHE A 157 -4.70 3.01 -17.93
C PHE A 157 -3.78 2.04 -17.19
N ALA A 158 -4.19 0.77 -17.13
CA ALA A 158 -3.31 -0.30 -16.69
C ALA A 158 -2.24 -0.53 -17.77
N VAL A 159 -0.97 -0.40 -17.42
CA VAL A 159 0.15 -0.59 -18.32
C VAL A 159 1.24 -1.42 -17.65
N ASP A 160 2.10 -2.02 -18.47
CA ASP A 160 3.30 -2.65 -17.94
C ASP A 160 4.27 -1.60 -17.36
N TRP A 161 5.11 -2.00 -16.42
CA TRP A 161 6.18 -1.21 -15.84
C TRP A 161 7.50 -1.48 -16.60
N PRO A 162 7.97 -0.57 -17.49
CA PRO A 162 9.09 -0.86 -18.38
C PRO A 162 10.40 -1.15 -17.64
N GLU A 163 10.66 -0.44 -16.54
CA GLU A 163 11.89 -0.56 -15.74
C GLU A 163 11.80 -1.59 -14.61
N LYS A 164 10.71 -2.36 -14.53
CA LYS A 164 10.45 -3.31 -13.43
C LYS A 164 11.64 -4.20 -13.11
N LYS A 165 12.32 -4.75 -14.12
CA LYS A 165 13.45 -5.67 -13.90
C LYS A 165 14.66 -4.99 -13.26
N GLU A 166 14.87 -3.71 -13.50
CA GLU A 166 15.97 -2.97 -12.88
C GLU A 166 15.60 -2.48 -11.49
N VAL A 167 14.37 -1.97 -11.31
CA VAL A 167 13.91 -1.47 -10.01
C VAL A 167 13.75 -2.61 -8.99
N LEU A 168 13.15 -3.74 -9.39
CA LEU A 168 12.83 -4.85 -8.48
C LEU A 168 14.07 -5.54 -7.88
N LYS A 169 15.27 -5.33 -8.45
CA LYS A 169 16.54 -5.76 -7.84
C LYS A 169 16.80 -5.13 -6.47
N TYR A 170 16.19 -3.98 -6.21
CA TYR A 170 16.35 -3.19 -4.99
C TYR A 170 15.16 -3.32 -4.03
N VAL A 171 14.17 -4.15 -4.38
CA VAL A 171 12.93 -4.30 -3.62
C VAL A 171 13.00 -5.56 -2.78
N HIS A 172 12.70 -5.45 -1.50
CA HIS A 172 12.60 -6.59 -0.60
C HIS A 172 11.19 -7.17 -0.62
N PHE A 173 10.17 -6.33 -0.44
CA PHE A 173 8.76 -6.74 -0.41
C PHE A 173 8.03 -6.15 -1.62
N LEU A 174 7.42 -6.98 -2.47
CA LEU A 174 6.55 -6.50 -3.55
C LEU A 174 5.15 -7.06 -3.35
N LYS A 175 4.14 -6.19 -3.33
CA LYS A 175 2.73 -6.61 -3.35
C LYS A 175 2.09 -6.34 -4.72
N ALA A 176 1.33 -7.33 -5.19
CA ALA A 176 0.47 -7.26 -6.36
C ALA A 176 -0.82 -8.04 -6.09
N ASN A 177 -1.97 -7.49 -6.49
CA ASN A 177 -3.19 -8.28 -6.60
C ASN A 177 -3.20 -9.13 -7.89
N GLU A 178 -4.25 -9.93 -8.09
CA GLU A 178 -4.41 -10.79 -9.27
C GLU A 178 -4.23 -10.05 -10.61
N HIS A 179 -4.88 -8.88 -10.77
CA HIS A 179 -4.78 -8.11 -12.00
C HIS A 179 -3.40 -7.46 -12.17
N GLU A 180 -2.85 -6.90 -11.09
CA GLU A 180 -1.50 -6.31 -11.06
C GLU A 180 -0.43 -7.37 -11.37
N MET A 181 -0.60 -8.58 -10.86
CA MET A 181 0.25 -9.75 -11.12
C MET A 181 0.23 -10.13 -12.61
N GLU A 182 -0.95 -10.22 -13.21
CA GLU A 182 -1.10 -10.53 -14.63
C GLU A 182 -0.48 -9.45 -15.51
N VAL A 183 -0.76 -8.17 -15.23
CA VAL A 183 -0.17 -7.05 -15.98
C VAL A 183 1.37 -7.03 -15.85
N LEU A 184 1.88 -7.28 -14.65
CA LEU A 184 3.31 -7.24 -14.38
C LEU A 184 4.07 -8.41 -15.02
N THR A 185 3.46 -9.60 -15.08
CA THR A 185 4.17 -10.86 -15.41
C THR A 185 3.69 -11.57 -16.67
N GLY A 186 2.45 -11.31 -17.10
CA GLY A 186 1.75 -12.09 -18.12
C GLY A 186 1.25 -13.46 -17.64
N TYR A 187 1.44 -13.82 -16.37
CA TYR A 187 0.94 -15.06 -15.79
C TYR A 187 -0.36 -14.82 -15.02
N THR A 188 -1.29 -15.76 -15.12
CA THR A 188 -2.54 -15.77 -14.35
C THR A 188 -2.45 -16.68 -13.12
N ASP A 189 -1.34 -17.41 -12.94
CA ASP A 189 -1.11 -18.29 -11.79
C ASP A 189 -0.03 -17.75 -10.86
N ALA A 190 -0.30 -17.87 -9.55
CA ALA A 190 0.56 -17.33 -8.50
C ALA A 190 1.95 -17.97 -8.46
N VAL A 191 2.08 -19.23 -8.90
CA VAL A 191 3.34 -19.99 -8.81
C VAL A 191 4.35 -19.46 -9.82
N ASN A 192 3.96 -19.33 -11.09
CA ASN A 192 4.84 -18.80 -12.13
C ASN A 192 5.09 -17.30 -11.93
N ALA A 193 4.06 -16.53 -11.60
CA ALA A 193 4.22 -15.11 -11.31
C ALA A 193 5.17 -14.87 -10.12
N GLY A 194 4.99 -15.60 -9.01
CA GLY A 194 5.84 -15.50 -7.83
C GLY A 194 7.30 -15.81 -8.14
N LYS A 195 7.57 -16.89 -8.88
CA LYS A 195 8.93 -17.26 -9.31
C LYS A 195 9.57 -16.19 -10.19
N VAL A 196 8.86 -15.71 -11.21
CA VAL A 196 9.42 -14.75 -12.16
C VAL A 196 9.72 -13.41 -11.48
N ILE A 197 8.86 -12.95 -10.57
CA ILE A 197 9.08 -11.72 -9.80
C ILE A 197 10.28 -11.88 -8.85
N TYR A 198 10.40 -13.03 -8.20
CA TYR A 198 11.57 -13.35 -7.36
C TYR A 198 12.87 -13.35 -8.17
N ASP A 199 12.85 -13.95 -9.36
CA ASP A 199 14.00 -13.98 -10.28
C ASP A 199 14.41 -12.57 -10.77
N TRP A 200 13.49 -11.61 -10.77
CA TRP A 200 13.81 -10.19 -11.04
C TRP A 200 14.47 -9.48 -9.86
N GLY A 201 14.49 -10.10 -8.67
CA GLY A 201 15.32 -9.68 -7.54
C GLY A 201 14.58 -9.54 -6.21
N VAL A 202 13.24 -9.56 -6.22
CA VAL A 202 12.40 -9.42 -5.02
C VAL A 202 12.67 -10.55 -4.03
N LYS A 203 12.58 -10.28 -2.73
CA LYS A 203 12.83 -11.28 -1.67
C LYS A 203 11.57 -11.91 -1.11
N GLU A 204 10.52 -11.13 -0.95
CA GLU A 204 9.20 -11.57 -0.52
C GLU A 204 8.15 -11.03 -1.51
N VAL A 205 7.55 -11.95 -2.28
CA VAL A 205 6.53 -11.62 -3.28
C VAL A 205 5.15 -11.92 -2.70
N LEU A 206 4.36 -10.89 -2.44
CA LEU A 206 3.04 -10.96 -1.84
C LEU A 206 1.97 -10.85 -2.92
N LEU A 207 1.28 -11.96 -3.22
CA LEU A 207 0.21 -12.03 -4.21
C LEU A 207 -1.14 -12.14 -3.50
N THR A 208 -2.01 -11.15 -3.68
CA THR A 208 -3.30 -11.06 -2.97
C THR A 208 -4.50 -11.29 -3.89
N PHE A 209 -5.48 -12.07 -3.44
CA PHE A 209 -6.62 -12.54 -4.23
C PHE A 209 -7.97 -12.18 -3.59
N GLY A 210 -8.04 -11.01 -2.95
CA GLY A 210 -9.26 -10.54 -2.27
C GLY A 210 -9.78 -11.56 -1.26
N SER A 211 -11.02 -12.01 -1.44
CA SER A 211 -11.70 -12.99 -0.56
C SER A 211 -11.15 -14.41 -0.66
N MET A 212 -10.19 -14.68 -1.56
CA MET A 212 -9.53 -15.98 -1.71
C MET A 212 -8.21 -16.07 -0.91
N GLY A 213 -7.79 -14.99 -0.25
CA GLY A 213 -6.61 -14.97 0.60
C GLY A 213 -5.38 -14.46 -0.15
N SER A 214 -4.20 -14.96 0.20
CA SER A 214 -2.94 -14.53 -0.41
C SER A 214 -1.89 -15.63 -0.41
N ILE A 215 -0.94 -15.52 -1.33
CA ILE A 215 0.21 -16.41 -1.46
C ILE A 215 1.47 -15.54 -1.36
N ILE A 216 2.38 -15.91 -0.47
CA ILE A 216 3.66 -15.20 -0.30
C ILE A 216 4.80 -16.13 -0.68
N TYR A 217 5.66 -15.71 -1.60
CA TYR A 217 6.81 -16.50 -2.05
C TYR A 217 8.13 -15.87 -1.62
N ASP A 218 9.00 -16.68 -0.99
CA ASP A 218 10.30 -16.25 -0.46
C ASP A 218 11.52 -16.79 -1.26
N GLY A 219 11.26 -17.39 -2.42
CA GLY A 219 12.26 -18.10 -3.22
C GLY A 219 12.34 -19.60 -2.95
N SER A 220 11.79 -20.07 -1.82
CA SER A 220 11.81 -21.47 -1.42
C SER A 220 10.41 -22.05 -1.18
N THR A 221 9.55 -21.27 -0.53
CA THR A 221 8.27 -21.71 0.02
C THR A 221 7.16 -20.79 -0.46
N PHE A 222 6.05 -21.38 -0.88
CA PHE A 222 4.79 -20.67 -1.11
C PHE A 222 3.95 -20.73 0.16
N HIS A 223 3.98 -19.65 0.93
CA HIS A 223 3.19 -19.50 2.15
C HIS A 223 1.76 -19.17 1.76
N LYS A 224 0.85 -20.12 1.99
CA LYS A 224 -0.59 -19.93 1.77
C LYS A 224 -1.20 -19.24 2.99
N ILE A 225 -1.70 -18.02 2.80
CA ILE A 225 -2.33 -17.23 3.86
C ILE A 225 -3.84 -17.23 3.63
N PRO A 226 -4.64 -17.65 4.63
CA PRO A 226 -6.10 -17.68 4.48
C PRO A 226 -6.69 -16.29 4.33
N ALA A 227 -7.84 -16.22 3.66
CA ALA A 227 -8.80 -15.15 3.91
C ALA A 227 -9.59 -15.45 5.19
N TYR A 228 -9.86 -14.42 5.98
CA TYR A 228 -10.82 -14.51 7.08
C TYR A 228 -12.18 -14.05 6.56
N ILE A 229 -13.24 -14.76 6.92
CA ILE A 229 -14.59 -14.44 6.47
C ILE A 229 -15.11 -13.23 7.26
N PRO A 230 -15.39 -12.08 6.61
CA PRO A 230 -15.94 -10.91 7.29
C PRO A 230 -17.42 -11.15 7.63
N LYS A 231 -17.91 -10.44 8.65
CA LYS A 231 -19.34 -10.38 8.97
C LYS A 231 -20.14 -9.76 7.81
N GLU A 232 -19.60 -8.71 7.21
CA GLU A 232 -20.16 -8.00 6.07
C GLU A 232 -19.03 -7.27 5.33
N VAL A 233 -19.11 -7.20 4.00
CA VAL A 233 -18.20 -6.36 3.21
C VAL A 233 -18.86 -5.00 2.98
N VAL A 234 -18.36 -3.98 3.65
CA VAL A 234 -18.86 -2.59 3.56
C VAL A 234 -18.05 -1.78 2.56
N ASN A 235 -16.71 -1.84 2.63
CA ASN A 235 -15.85 -1.08 1.72
C ASN A 235 -14.47 -1.73 1.52
N ALA A 236 -14.14 -2.10 0.28
CA ALA A 236 -12.86 -2.72 -0.07
C ALA A 236 -11.71 -1.72 -0.36
N THR A 237 -11.97 -0.40 -0.38
CA THR A 237 -10.95 0.61 -0.72
C THR A 237 -9.85 0.64 0.34
N GLY A 238 -8.58 0.57 -0.06
CA GLY A 238 -7.47 0.51 0.89
C GLY A 238 -7.26 -0.84 1.58
N ALA A 239 -7.92 -1.90 1.11
CA ALA A 239 -7.67 -3.26 1.60
C ALA A 239 -6.21 -3.70 1.35
N GLY A 240 -5.66 -3.40 0.17
CA GLY A 240 -4.24 -3.68 -0.15
C GLY A 240 -3.27 -2.90 0.74
N ASP A 241 -3.54 -1.60 0.96
CA ASP A 241 -2.72 -0.75 1.82
C ASP A 241 -2.76 -1.24 3.28
N THR A 242 -3.93 -1.67 3.76
CA THR A 242 -4.10 -2.24 5.10
C THR A 242 -3.36 -3.58 5.24
N TYR A 243 -3.43 -4.44 4.21
CA TYR A 243 -2.68 -5.69 4.18
C TYR A 243 -1.18 -5.40 4.29
N MET A 244 -0.65 -4.48 3.49
CA MET A 244 0.75 -4.09 3.56
C MET A 244 1.13 -3.47 4.90
N THR A 245 0.23 -2.69 5.51
CA THR A 245 0.44 -2.14 6.85
C THR A 245 0.64 -3.25 7.89
N GLY A 246 -0.32 -4.18 7.97
CA GLY A 246 -0.25 -5.29 8.93
C GLY A 246 0.95 -6.21 8.68
N TYR A 247 1.26 -6.47 7.41
CA TYR A 247 2.39 -7.31 7.03
C TYR A 247 3.71 -6.69 7.46
N LEU A 248 3.98 -5.44 7.05
CA LEU A 248 5.22 -4.75 7.35
C LEU A 248 5.37 -4.45 8.84
N TYR A 249 4.28 -4.15 9.55
CA TYR A 249 4.29 -4.05 11.02
C TYR A 249 4.84 -5.33 11.66
N LYS A 250 4.30 -6.49 11.28
CA LYS A 250 4.77 -7.77 11.84
C LYS A 250 6.18 -8.14 11.40
N ARG A 251 6.56 -7.86 10.16
CA ARG A 251 7.94 -8.08 9.67
C ARG A 251 8.94 -7.16 10.38
N ALA A 252 8.59 -5.89 10.66
CA ALA A 252 9.41 -4.98 11.46
C ALA A 252 9.64 -5.50 12.89
N LYS A 253 8.68 -6.26 13.44
CA LYS A 253 8.78 -6.96 14.73
C LYS A 253 9.42 -8.35 14.65
N GLY A 254 9.95 -8.75 13.50
CA GLY A 254 10.69 -10.00 13.31
C GLY A 254 9.81 -11.25 13.24
N ALA A 255 8.49 -11.11 13.08
CA ALA A 255 7.59 -12.26 12.91
C ALA A 255 7.85 -12.98 11.59
N SER A 256 7.56 -14.28 11.51
CA SER A 256 7.67 -15.07 10.27
C SER A 256 6.73 -14.57 9.16
N ILE A 257 6.95 -15.01 7.93
CA ILE A 257 6.10 -14.67 6.76
C ILE A 257 4.65 -15.10 7.01
N GLU A 258 4.43 -16.31 7.53
CA GLU A 258 3.08 -16.80 7.81
C GLU A 258 2.38 -15.97 8.91
N GLU A 259 3.07 -15.67 10.01
CA GLU A 259 2.51 -14.84 11.09
C GLU A 259 2.19 -13.42 10.60
N ALA A 260 3.06 -12.84 9.77
CA ALA A 260 2.84 -11.52 9.19
C ALA A 260 1.67 -11.52 8.20
N GLY A 261 1.61 -12.51 7.31
CA GLY A 261 0.52 -12.66 6.34
C GLY A 261 -0.84 -12.86 7.01
N ARG A 262 -0.90 -13.73 8.03
CA ARG A 262 -2.16 -13.96 8.77
C ARG A 262 -2.64 -12.69 9.47
N PHE A 263 -1.74 -11.98 10.16
CA PHE A 263 -2.08 -10.72 10.82
C PHE A 263 -2.60 -9.68 9.81
N ALA A 264 -1.91 -9.54 8.67
CA ALA A 264 -2.33 -8.67 7.58
C ALA A 264 -3.73 -9.02 7.05
N ALA A 265 -4.01 -10.31 6.83
CA ALA A 265 -5.30 -10.79 6.35
C ALA A 265 -6.43 -10.52 7.36
N ALA A 266 -6.21 -10.77 8.65
CA ALA A 266 -7.18 -10.48 9.71
C ALA A 266 -7.45 -8.98 9.85
N MET A 267 -6.39 -8.15 9.86
CA MET A 267 -6.52 -6.70 9.91
C MET A 267 -7.29 -6.15 8.71
N THR A 268 -7.00 -6.68 7.51
CA THR A 268 -7.72 -6.31 6.28
C THR A 268 -9.19 -6.70 6.34
N THR A 269 -9.50 -7.87 6.93
CA THR A 269 -10.87 -8.34 7.11
C THR A 269 -11.68 -7.38 7.98
N LEU A 270 -11.12 -6.95 9.12
CA LEU A 270 -11.76 -5.94 9.97
C LEU A 270 -11.91 -4.60 9.25
N LYS A 271 -10.93 -4.21 8.45
CA LYS A 271 -10.97 -2.94 7.70
C LYS A 271 -12.09 -2.91 6.66
N ILE A 272 -12.38 -4.03 5.99
CA ILE A 272 -13.43 -4.06 4.96
C ILE A 272 -14.85 -4.10 5.54
N GLU A 273 -15.01 -4.39 6.82
CA GLU A 273 -16.29 -4.28 7.58
C GLU A 273 -16.68 -2.82 7.89
N GLY A 274 -15.80 -1.84 7.61
CA GLY A 274 -16.02 -0.43 7.87
C GLY A 274 -15.73 0.48 6.67
N ILE A 275 -16.05 1.77 6.82
CA ILE A 275 -15.74 2.82 5.83
C ILE A 275 -14.44 3.51 6.22
N GLY A 276 -13.62 3.85 5.22
CA GLY A 276 -12.36 4.57 5.43
C GLY A 276 -11.20 3.64 5.81
N PRO A 277 -10.13 4.19 6.41
CA PRO A 277 -8.99 3.41 6.90
C PRO A 277 -9.36 2.45 8.03
N PHE A 278 -8.47 1.51 8.35
CA PHE A 278 -8.60 0.65 9.53
C PHE A 278 -8.70 1.50 10.81
N ASN A 279 -9.66 1.17 11.67
CA ASN A 279 -9.93 1.89 12.92
C ASN A 279 -10.01 0.99 14.17
N GLY A 280 -9.67 -0.30 14.04
CA GLY A 280 -9.68 -1.26 15.15
C GLY A 280 -8.41 -1.21 15.98
N THR A 281 -8.29 -2.12 16.96
CA THR A 281 -7.06 -2.25 17.77
C THR A 281 -6.25 -3.50 17.41
N LYS A 282 -5.03 -3.60 17.94
CA LYS A 282 -4.21 -4.82 17.85
C LYS A 282 -4.94 -6.04 18.42
N GLU A 283 -5.66 -5.88 19.53
CA GLU A 283 -6.44 -6.94 20.17
C GLU A 283 -7.60 -7.40 19.29
N ASP A 284 -8.23 -6.49 18.54
CA ASP A 284 -9.25 -6.87 17.57
C ASP A 284 -8.68 -7.75 16.47
N VAL A 285 -7.50 -7.41 15.94
CA VAL A 285 -6.81 -8.25 14.94
C VAL A 285 -6.47 -9.62 15.53
N LEU A 286 -5.93 -9.69 16.75
CA LEU A 286 -5.60 -10.95 17.43
C LEU A 286 -6.85 -11.81 17.67
N ARG A 287 -7.97 -11.20 18.07
CA ARG A 287 -9.25 -11.90 18.23
C ARG A 287 -9.78 -12.42 16.90
N CYS A 288 -9.64 -11.65 15.83
CA CYS A 288 -10.02 -12.09 14.48
C CYS A 288 -9.20 -13.30 14.05
N LEU A 289 -7.88 -13.29 14.27
CA LEU A 289 -6.99 -14.43 13.99
C LEU A 289 -7.46 -15.73 14.65
N GLU A 290 -7.92 -15.66 15.89
CA GLU A 290 -8.33 -16.82 16.70
C GLU A 290 -9.74 -17.32 16.38
N THR A 291 -10.68 -16.40 16.13
CA THR A 291 -12.12 -16.70 16.15
C THR A 291 -12.81 -16.68 14.80
N ALA A 292 -12.26 -15.96 13.81
CA ALA A 292 -12.93 -15.83 12.52
C ALA A 292 -12.77 -17.10 11.68
N GLU A 293 -13.83 -17.45 10.95
CA GLU A 293 -13.81 -18.53 9.98
C GLU A 293 -12.76 -18.23 8.90
N GLN A 294 -12.02 -19.27 8.48
CA GLN A 294 -10.91 -19.15 7.54
C GLN A 294 -11.20 -19.90 6.24
N ARG A 295 -10.85 -19.30 5.11
CA ARG A 295 -10.78 -19.94 3.81
C ARG A 295 -9.33 -19.95 3.34
N MET A 296 -8.75 -21.13 3.16
CA MET A 296 -7.41 -21.27 2.59
C MET A 296 -7.43 -21.02 1.07
N PRO A 297 -6.38 -20.39 0.51
CA PRO A 297 -6.24 -20.26 -0.93
C PRO A 297 -6.03 -21.64 -1.57
N GLU A 298 -6.72 -21.87 -2.70
CA GLU A 298 -6.63 -23.11 -3.49
C GLU A 298 -5.23 -23.35 -4.06
#